data_AF-A0A3D4ZY03-F1
#
_entry.id   AF-A0A3D4ZY03-F1
#
_cell.length_a   1.000
_cell.length_b   1.000
_cell.length_c   1.000
_cell.angle_alpha   90.00
_cell.angle_beta   90.00
_cell.angle_gamma   90.00
#
_symmetry.space_group_name_H-M   'P 1'
#
loop_
_entity.id
_entity.type
_entity.pdbx_description
1 polymer ?
#
loop_
_entity_poly.entity_id
_entity_poly.type
_entity_poly.pdbx_seq_one_letter_code
_entity_poly.pdbx_strand_id
1 'polypeptide(L)'
;MRIREQLRRCGEAYTQLKASGGDETLIADLDKLLADTRAALYAEDYIAAEELVNEAMRKLGLEFEQPEETSRRGRTRQRPPRGQ
;
A
#
# COMPACT_ATOMS: atom_id res chain seq x y z
N MET A 1 12.65 -4.32 -9.06
CA MET A 1 12.05 -3.09 -9.62
C MET A 1 10.59 -2.96 -9.14
N ARG A 2 10.35 -2.55 -7.89
CA ARG A 2 8.97 -2.42 -7.34
C ARG A 2 8.53 -0.97 -7.13
N ILE A 3 9.44 -0.08 -6.73
CA ILE A 3 9.11 1.31 -6.36
C ILE A 3 8.47 2.17 -7.47
N ARG A 4 8.89 2.01 -8.73
CA ARG A 4 8.30 2.76 -9.87
C ARG A 4 6.84 2.39 -10.12
N GLU A 5 6.49 1.11 -9.96
CA GLU A 5 5.09 0.66 -10.12
C GLU A 5 4.23 1.06 -8.92
N GLN A 6 4.78 1.00 -7.70
CA GLN A 6 4.13 1.52 -6.50
C GLN A 6 3.84 3.01 -6.62
N LEU A 7 4.82 3.82 -7.05
CA LEU A 7 4.63 5.25 -7.30
C LEU A 7 3.55 5.52 -8.33
N ARG A 8 3.52 4.75 -9.43
CA ARG A 8 2.49 4.89 -10.45
C ARG A 8 1.10 4.65 -9.86
N ARG A 9 0.89 3.52 -9.17
CA ARG A 9 -0.40 3.18 -8.55
C ARG A 9 -0.81 4.18 -7.47
N CYS A 10 0.13 4.59 -6.63
CA CYS A 10 -0.07 5.60 -5.61
C CYS A 10 -0.51 6.93 -6.25
N GLY A 11 0.14 7.36 -7.34
CA GLY A 11 -0.22 8.56 -8.09
C GLY A 11 -1.62 8.48 -8.73
N GLU A 12 -1.99 7.33 -9.29
CA GLU A 12 -3.33 7.10 -9.86
C GLU A 12 -4.43 7.18 -8.78
N ALA A 13 -4.21 6.57 -7.61
CA ALA A 13 -5.17 6.62 -6.51
C ALA A 13 -5.25 8.00 -5.84
N TYR A 14 -4.10 8.67 -5.66
CA TYR A 14 -4.05 10.05 -5.18
C TYR A 14 -4.82 11.01 -6.11
N THR A 15 -4.67 10.86 -7.42
CA THR A 15 -5.39 11.67 -8.41
C THR A 15 -6.90 11.44 -8.32
N GLN A 16 -7.33 10.18 -8.15
CA GLN A 16 -8.74 9.85 -7.94
C GLN A 16 -9.29 10.45 -6.64
N LEU A 17 -8.51 10.41 -5.55
CA LEU A 17 -8.87 11.01 -4.27
C LEU A 17 -9.03 12.53 -4.38
N LYS A 18 -8.12 13.21 -5.09
CA LYS A 18 -8.24 14.65 -5.37
C LYS A 18 -9.47 14.96 -6.23
N ALA A 19 -9.73 14.14 -7.25
CA ALA A 19 -10.85 14.34 -8.17
C ALA A 19 -12.22 14.10 -7.52
N SER A 20 -12.31 13.22 -6.52
CA SER A 20 -13.55 12.94 -5.79
C SER A 20 -13.87 13.97 -4.70
N GLY A 21 -13.00 14.96 -4.48
CA GLY A 21 -13.13 15.87 -3.34
C GLY A 21 -12.91 15.16 -2.01
N GLY A 22 -12.00 14.19 -1.99
CA GLY A 22 -11.64 13.42 -0.80
C GLY A 22 -11.07 14.29 0.33
N ASP A 23 -10.81 13.64 1.46
CA ASP A 23 -10.35 14.31 2.69
C ASP A 23 -9.09 15.17 2.45
N GLU A 24 -9.20 16.48 2.69
CA GLU A 24 -8.12 17.45 2.46
C GLU A 24 -6.90 17.19 3.35
N THR A 25 -7.11 16.66 4.55
CA THR A 25 -6.02 16.32 5.49
C THR A 25 -5.23 15.14 4.97
N LEU A 26 -5.94 14.10 4.49
CA LEU A 26 -5.34 12.94 3.85
C LEU A 26 -4.59 13.34 2.57
N ILE A 27 -5.17 14.23 1.76
CA ILE A 27 -4.54 14.73 0.53
C ILE A 27 -3.25 15.49 0.86
N ALA A 28 -3.26 16.37 1.87
CA ALA A 28 -2.07 17.13 2.28
C ALA A 28 -0.96 16.23 2.82
N ASP A 29 -1.33 15.21 3.59
CA ASP A 29 -0.39 14.22 4.12
C ASP A 29 0.25 13.37 3.00
N LEU A 30 -0.57 12.91 2.04
CA LEU A 30 -0.08 12.20 0.86
C LEU A 30 0.81 13.06 -0.05
N ASP A 31 0.51 14.35 -0.18
CA ASP A 31 1.33 15.30 -0.94
C ASP A 31 2.74 15.40 -0.34
N LYS A 32 2.82 15.49 0.99
CA LYS A 32 4.09 15.49 1.72
C LYS A 32 4.86 14.19 1.51
N LEU A 33 4.21 13.03 1.68
CA LEU A 33 4.87 11.72 1.50
C LEU A 33 5.42 11.54 0.08
N LEU A 34 4.69 11.96 -0.95
CA LEU A 34 5.15 11.89 -2.33
C LEU A 34 6.29 12.88 -2.62
N ALA A 35 6.27 14.06 -2.02
CA ALA A 35 7.37 15.03 -2.11
C ALA A 35 8.64 14.48 -1.45
N ASP A 36 8.54 13.92 -0.25
CA ASP A 36 9.66 13.31 0.47
C ASP A 36 10.20 12.07 -0.28
N THR A 37 9.31 11.25 -0.86
CA THR A 37 9.71 10.10 -1.69
C THR A 37 10.55 10.56 -2.90
N ARG A 38 10.14 11.66 -3.54
CA ARG A 38 10.88 12.22 -4.68
C ARG A 38 12.24 12.76 -4.25
N ALA A 39 12.32 13.41 -3.08
CA ALA A 39 13.58 13.89 -2.52
C ALA A 39 14.53 12.73 -2.21
N ALA A 40 14.04 11.65 -1.60
CA ALA A 40 14.82 10.45 -1.33
C ALA A 40 15.33 9.79 -2.62
N LEU A 41 14.51 9.71 -3.67
CA LEU A 41 14.94 9.21 -4.98
C LEU A 41 16.04 10.08 -5.62
N TYR A 42 15.97 11.40 -5.48
CA TYR A 42 17.04 12.29 -5.96
C TYR A 42 18.34 12.14 -5.16
N ALA A 43 18.23 11.78 -3.88
CA ALA A 43 19.37 11.48 -3.03
C ALA A 43 19.89 10.04 -3.22
N GLU A 44 19.34 9.27 -4.16
CA GLU A 44 19.64 7.85 -4.39
C GLU A 44 19.39 6.97 -3.14
N ASP A 45 18.58 7.47 -2.19
CA ASP A 45 18.18 6.75 -0.99
C ASP A 45 16.91 5.92 -1.26
N TYR A 46 17.13 4.79 -1.92
CA TYR A 46 16.04 3.92 -2.37
C TYR A 46 15.30 3.23 -1.21
N ILE A 47 15.95 3.06 -0.06
CA ILE A 47 15.33 2.45 1.13
C ILE A 47 14.32 3.44 1.71
N ALA A 48 14.75 4.68 1.96
CA ALA A 48 13.85 5.73 2.46
C ALA A 48 12.69 5.98 1.48
N ALA A 49 12.97 6.02 0.18
CA ALA A 49 11.94 6.19 -0.83
C ALA A 49 10.90 5.03 -0.83
N GLU A 50 11.34 3.79 -0.58
CA GLU A 50 10.44 2.63 -0.50
C GLU A 50 9.58 2.68 0.77
N GLU A 51 10.12 3.08 1.91
CA GLU A 51 9.34 3.25 3.14
C GLU A 51 8.27 4.34 2.99
N LEU A 52 8.64 5.49 2.43
CA LEU A 52 7.72 6.61 2.20
C LEU A 52 6.59 6.26 1.23
N VAL A 53 6.90 5.56 0.13
CA VAL A 53 5.86 5.14 -0.82
C VAL A 53 4.94 4.06 -0.23
N ASN A 54 5.49 3.15 0.60
CA ASN A 54 4.68 2.16 1.30
C ASN A 54 3.74 2.83 2.29
N GLU A 55 4.20 3.83 3.04
CA GLU A 55 3.34 4.61 3.94
C GLU A 55 2.21 5.33 3.17
N ALA A 56 2.53 5.95 2.03
CA ALA A 56 1.51 6.58 1.19
C ALA A 56 0.48 5.56 0.66
N MET A 57 0.91 4.36 0.25
CA MET A 57 0.01 3.29 -0.17
C MET A 57 -0.85 2.77 0.99
N ARG A 58 -0.32 2.65 2.21
CA ARG A 58 -1.11 2.28 3.40
C ARG A 58 -2.26 3.24 3.63
N LYS A 59 -1.97 4.54 3.58
CA LYS A 59 -2.96 5.61 3.77
C LYS A 59 -4.03 5.62 2.68
N LEU A 60 -3.67 5.22 1.46
CA LEU A 60 -4.59 5.05 0.34
C LEU A 60 -5.36 3.72 0.35
N GLY A 61 -5.12 2.83 1.33
CA GLY A 61 -5.73 1.50 1.36
C GLY A 61 -5.27 0.60 0.21
N LEU A 62 -4.13 0.91 -0.40
CA LEU A 62 -3.50 0.13 -1.48
C LEU A 62 -2.50 -0.91 -0.93
N GLU A 63 -2.61 -1.29 0.35
CA GLU A 63 -1.72 -2.27 0.95
C GLU A 63 -1.71 -3.54 0.11
N PHE A 64 -0.54 -3.82 -0.48
CA PHE A 64 -0.25 -5.17 -0.89
C PHE A 64 -0.09 -5.96 0.40
N GLU A 65 -0.99 -6.91 0.65
CA GLU A 65 -0.64 -8.09 1.43
C GLU A 65 0.66 -8.61 0.82
N GLN A 66 1.81 -8.26 1.41
CA GLN A 66 2.99 -9.10 1.24
C GLN A 66 2.51 -10.45 1.73
N PRO A 67 2.45 -11.49 0.88
CA PRO A 67 2.07 -12.80 1.37
C PRO A 67 3.12 -13.16 2.41
N GLU A 68 2.77 -13.04 3.69
CA GLU A 68 3.46 -13.72 4.75
C GLU A 68 3.41 -15.20 4.35
N GLU A 69 4.52 -15.71 3.83
CA GLU A 69 4.70 -17.11 3.54
C GLU A 69 4.83 -17.88 4.87
N THR A 70 3.80 -17.85 5.73
CA THR A 70 3.57 -18.85 6.79
C THR A 70 2.12 -18.82 7.27
N SER A 71 1.20 -19.37 6.48
CA SER A 71 0.22 -20.31 7.04
C SER A 71 -0.20 -21.35 6.01
N ARG A 72 0.81 -22.05 5.50
CA ARG A 72 0.63 -23.33 4.81
C ARG A 72 0.15 -24.34 5.85
N ARG A 73 -0.97 -25.03 5.55
CA ARG A 73 -1.58 -26.20 6.21
C ARG A 73 -2.60 -25.85 7.30
N GLY A 74 -3.89 -25.83 6.96
CA GLY A 74 -4.67 -27.05 7.15
C GLY A 74 -6.03 -26.99 6.46
N ARG A 75 -6.04 -27.26 5.16
CA ARG A 75 -7.24 -27.70 4.44
C ARG A 75 -7.53 -29.14 4.86
N THR A 76 -8.26 -29.35 5.95
CA THR A 76 -8.96 -30.62 6.21
C THR A 76 -10.47 -30.40 6.14
N ARG A 77 -10.96 -30.84 4.99
CA ARG A 77 -12.34 -31.09 4.62
C ARG A 77 -12.95 -32.14 5.59
N GLN A 78 -14.27 -32.02 5.83
CA GLN A 78 -15.22 -33.07 6.34
C GLN A 78 -15.31 -33.18 7.87
N ARG A 79 -16.47 -33.30 8.54
CA ARG A 79 -17.90 -33.55 8.22
C ARG A 79 -18.70 -33.26 9.52
N PRO A 80 -20.02 -32.95 9.50
CA PRO A 80 -20.78 -32.76 10.74
C PRO A 80 -21.12 -34.13 11.39
N PRO A 81 -21.07 -34.25 12.73
CA PRO A 81 -21.69 -35.39 13.41
C PRO A 81 -23.22 -35.21 13.45
N ARG A 82 -23.93 -36.22 12.94
CA ARG A 82 -25.38 -36.41 13.06
C ARG A 82 -25.77 -36.51 14.54
N GLY A 83 -26.93 -35.96 14.87
CA GLY A 83 -27.53 -36.05 16.19
C GLY A 83 -27.81 -37.48 16.66
N GLN A 84 -27.90 -37.58 17.98
CA GLN A 84 -28.75 -38.49 18.74
C GLN A 84 -29.38 -37.68 19.87
#